data_AF-A0A938FZ29-F1
#
_entry.id   AF-A0A938FZ29-F1
#
_cell.length_a   1.000
_cell.length_b   1.000
_cell.length_c   1.000
_cell.angle_alpha   90.00
_cell.angle_beta   90.00
_cell.angle_gamma   90.00
#
_symmetry.space_group_name_H-M   'P 1'
#
loop_
_entity.id
_entity.type
_entity.pdbx_description
1 polymer ?
#
loop_
_entity_poly.entity_id
_entity_poly.type
_entity_poly.pdbx_seq_one_letter_code
_entity_poly.pdbx_strand_id
1 'polypeptide(L)'
;MRDRSRNVGVATALAIVFVIASCGGGGGGDDTLAPLPTAPGSSSSLAPLVSTTTEPAASTTTSINSTTTTLVPGLELVLRSDGIGDARFGVEPDGVIGYVKAILGAPDRDTGWIDSFSEFGSCPGTEVRAAEWANLRLLFGDQSDFNTGRRHFYAWQYGPPVDSEIGPLGPATDGGITVGSTVRDIVKVYPDVEIYNDEIFGPGFEIEATLTGTLSDDAPSGLVLALYGGTACGE
;
A
#
# COMPACT_ATOMS: atom_id res chain seq x y z
N MET A 1 -22.11 -41.51 -42.54
CA MET A 1 -20.68 -41.19 -42.75
C MET A 1 -20.11 -40.87 -41.37
N ARG A 2 -19.39 -41.82 -40.76
CA ARG A 2 -17.92 -41.83 -40.57
C ARG A 2 -17.42 -40.52 -39.92
N ASP A 3 -16.73 -40.48 -38.79
CA ASP A 3 -15.99 -41.51 -38.08
C ASP A 3 -15.72 -41.11 -36.62
N ARG A 4 -15.46 -42.11 -35.78
CA ARG A 4 -15.03 -42.02 -34.37
C ARG A 4 -13.51 -41.98 -34.30
N SER A 5 -12.94 -41.09 -33.50
CA SER A 5 -11.54 -41.19 -33.02
C SER A 5 -11.43 -40.39 -31.72
N ARG A 6 -11.65 -40.98 -30.53
CA ARG A 6 -10.71 -41.72 -29.66
C ARG A 6 -9.45 -40.94 -29.27
N ASN A 7 -9.47 -40.52 -28.00
CA ASN A 7 -8.39 -40.05 -27.12
C ASN A 7 -7.04 -40.75 -27.34
N VAL A 8 -5.97 -39.95 -27.29
CA VAL A 8 -4.65 -40.37 -26.82
C VAL A 8 -4.13 -39.29 -25.89
N GLY A 9 -4.04 -39.63 -24.60
CA GLY A 9 -3.36 -38.83 -23.60
C GLY A 9 -1.85 -39.03 -23.72
N VAL A 10 -1.09 -37.99 -23.36
CA VAL A 10 0.34 -38.09 -23.09
C VAL A 10 0.57 -37.45 -21.73
N ALA A 11 0.82 -38.31 -20.74
CA ALA A 11 1.23 -37.96 -19.40
C ALA A 11 2.74 -37.71 -19.41
N THR A 12 3.16 -36.51 -19.00
CA THR A 12 4.58 -36.18 -18.86
C THR A 12 4.94 -36.27 -17.37
N ALA A 13 5.63 -37.35 -17.00
CA ALA A 13 6.16 -37.54 -15.65
C ALA A 13 7.48 -36.76 -15.49
N LEU A 14 7.49 -35.76 -14.61
CA LEU A 14 8.72 -35.09 -14.16
C LEU A 14 9.22 -35.78 -12.88
N ALA A 15 10.39 -36.42 -12.95
CA ALA A 15 11.10 -36.95 -11.80
C ALA A 15 12.06 -35.88 -11.25
N ILE A 16 11.80 -35.37 -10.04
CA ILE A 16 12.67 -34.43 -9.33
C ILE A 16 13.51 -35.22 -8.32
N VAL A 17 14.83 -35.17 -8.49
CA VAL A 17 15.83 -35.72 -7.57
C VAL A 17 16.12 -34.69 -6.48
N PHE A 18 15.81 -35.01 -5.23
CA PHE A 18 16.17 -34.24 -4.05
C PHE A 18 17.62 -34.54 -3.62
N VAL A 19 18.47 -33.52 -3.54
CA VAL A 19 19.76 -33.57 -2.83
C VAL A 19 19.66 -32.65 -1.63
N ILE A 20 19.67 -33.26 -0.45
CA ILE A 20 19.73 -32.59 0.87
C ILE A 20 21.17 -32.14 1.14
N ALA A 21 21.36 -30.84 1.36
CA ALA A 21 22.61 -30.26 1.84
C ALA A 21 22.41 -29.72 3.26
N SER A 22 23.09 -30.34 4.23
CA SER A 22 23.12 -29.94 5.64
C SER A 22 24.47 -29.35 6.02
N CYS A 23 24.50 -28.06 6.38
CA CYS A 23 25.55 -27.40 7.17
C CYS A 23 24.79 -26.41 8.09
N GLY A 24 24.94 -26.33 9.42
CA GLY A 24 26.08 -26.65 10.27
C GLY A 24 26.85 -25.38 10.62
N GLY A 25 26.27 -24.47 11.43
CA GLY A 25 26.96 -23.31 12.07
C GLY A 25 26.48 -23.21 13.52
N GLY A 26 27.32 -23.09 14.56
CA GLY A 26 28.52 -22.26 14.75
C GLY A 26 28.04 -20.87 15.19
N GLY A 27 28.23 -20.34 16.41
CA GLY A 27 29.12 -20.63 17.53
C GLY A 27 29.76 -19.31 17.98
N GLY A 28 29.40 -18.82 19.17
CA GLY A 28 30.04 -17.68 19.87
C GLY A 28 29.33 -16.33 19.70
N GLY A 29 29.25 -15.44 20.69
CA GLY A 29 29.81 -15.44 22.04
C GLY A 29 29.42 -14.16 22.79
N ASP A 30 29.51 -14.27 24.12
CA ASP A 30 29.64 -13.27 25.18
C ASP A 30 28.91 -11.91 25.12
N ASP A 31 27.81 -11.87 25.89
CA ASP A 31 27.27 -10.68 26.55
C ASP A 31 28.29 -10.08 27.54
N THR A 32 28.84 -8.92 27.23
CA THR A 32 29.56 -8.09 28.21
C THR A 32 28.89 -6.71 28.32
N LEU A 33 28.04 -6.58 29.33
CA LEU A 33 27.43 -5.31 29.75
C LEU A 33 28.45 -4.47 30.52
N ALA A 34 28.78 -3.29 30.00
CA ALA A 34 29.54 -2.27 30.71
C ALA A 34 28.59 -1.21 31.33
N PRO A 35 28.85 -0.73 32.56
CA PRO A 35 27.93 0.10 33.33
C PRO A 35 27.99 1.61 32.99
N LEU A 36 26.87 2.30 33.22
CA LEU A 36 26.70 3.76 33.15
C LEU A 36 27.45 4.50 34.28
N PRO A 37 28.07 5.66 34.00
CA PRO A 37 28.53 6.56 35.05
C PRO A 37 27.46 7.59 35.46
N THR A 38 27.22 7.68 36.77
CA THR A 38 26.48 8.73 37.48
C THR A 38 27.47 9.79 38.00
N ALA A 39 27.09 11.09 38.00
CA ALA A 39 27.30 12.09 39.08
C ALA A 39 27.23 13.55 38.51
N PRO A 40 27.37 14.63 39.33
CA PRO A 40 26.29 15.20 40.13
C PRO A 40 26.17 16.74 40.01
N GLY A 41 25.06 17.28 40.51
CA GLY A 41 25.00 18.56 41.26
C GLY A 41 25.23 19.88 40.51
N SER A 42 24.28 20.79 40.62
CA SER A 42 24.63 22.22 40.56
C SER A 42 23.81 23.04 41.55
N SER A 43 24.52 24.00 42.12
CA SER A 43 24.27 24.69 43.38
C SER A 43 23.21 25.78 43.26
N SER A 44 22.41 25.95 44.31
CA SER A 44 21.45 27.04 44.47
C SER A 44 22.16 28.28 45.03
N SER A 45 22.02 29.42 44.34
CA SER A 45 22.38 30.75 44.84
C SER A 45 21.26 31.72 44.48
N LEU A 46 20.52 32.19 45.49
CA LEU A 46 19.46 33.18 45.33
C LEU A 46 19.99 34.55 45.74
N ALA A 47 20.01 35.48 44.78
CA ALA A 47 20.28 36.90 44.93
C ALA A 47 18.96 37.70 45.14
N PRO A 48 19.02 38.96 45.63
CA PRO A 48 17.89 39.63 46.26
C PRO A 48 16.89 40.27 45.28
N LEU A 49 15.65 40.37 45.77
CA LEU A 49 14.46 40.85 45.08
C LEU A 49 14.55 42.35 44.75
N VAL A 50 14.50 42.69 43.46
CA VAL A 50 14.32 44.06 42.95
C VAL A 50 12.89 44.18 42.43
N SER A 51 12.07 44.98 43.10
CA SER A 51 10.71 45.29 42.65
C SER A 51 10.75 46.21 41.42
N THR A 52 10.41 45.65 40.26
CA THR A 52 10.33 46.39 39.00
C THR A 52 8.86 46.40 38.56
N THR A 53 8.26 47.59 38.48
CA THR A 53 6.91 47.80 37.96
C THR A 53 6.89 47.45 36.48
N THR A 54 6.17 46.39 36.10
CA THR A 54 6.09 45.89 34.72
C THR A 54 4.89 46.52 34.01
N GLU A 55 5.19 47.26 32.94
CA GLU A 55 4.25 47.66 31.90
C GLU A 55 3.80 46.40 31.12
N PRO A 56 2.54 46.28 30.65
CA PRO A 56 2.10 45.09 29.94
C PRO A 56 2.87 44.92 28.62
N ALA A 57 3.77 43.93 28.59
CA ALA A 57 4.39 43.48 27.35
C ALA A 57 3.30 42.92 26.44
N ALA A 58 3.17 43.49 25.24
CA ALA A 58 2.32 42.95 24.19
C ALA A 58 2.88 41.57 23.77
N SER A 59 2.25 40.50 24.24
CA SER A 59 2.52 39.14 23.77
C SER A 59 2.13 39.05 22.30
N THR A 60 3.13 38.94 21.43
CA THR A 60 2.93 38.53 20.04
C THR A 60 2.74 37.01 20.06
N THR A 61 1.49 36.58 20.17
CA THR A 61 1.13 35.17 20.05
C THR A 61 1.23 34.81 18.57
N THR A 62 2.29 34.12 18.17
CA THR A 62 2.34 33.48 16.84
C THR A 62 1.33 32.35 16.85
N SER A 63 0.12 32.63 16.35
CA SER A 63 -0.88 31.61 16.09
C SER A 63 -0.35 30.72 14.99
N ILE A 64 0.00 29.48 15.33
CA ILE A 64 0.10 28.41 14.35
C ILE A 64 -1.30 28.23 13.78
N ASN A 65 -1.49 28.72 12.56
CA ASN A 65 -2.71 28.49 11.80
C ASN A 65 -2.77 26.98 11.55
N SER A 66 -3.50 26.23 12.38
CA SER A 66 -3.87 24.86 12.05
C SER A 66 -4.74 24.96 10.81
N THR A 67 -4.15 24.60 9.66
CA THR A 67 -4.89 24.52 8.41
C THR A 67 -5.75 23.28 8.55
N THR A 68 -6.96 23.46 9.06
CA THR A 68 -7.99 22.43 8.98
C THR A 68 -8.38 22.37 7.50
N THR A 69 -7.79 21.44 6.75
CA THR A 69 -8.29 21.08 5.43
C THR A 69 -9.72 20.61 5.64
N THR A 70 -10.65 21.49 5.31
CA THR A 70 -12.05 21.11 5.23
C THR A 70 -12.13 20.19 4.03
N LEU A 71 -12.24 18.88 4.26
CA LEU A 71 -12.57 17.92 3.21
C LEU A 71 -13.76 18.49 2.46
N VAL A 72 -13.58 18.82 1.19
CA VAL A 72 -14.69 19.25 0.34
C VAL A 72 -15.71 18.10 0.38
N PRO A 73 -16.95 18.33 0.86
CA PRO A 73 -17.96 17.29 0.89
C PRO A 73 -18.17 16.77 -0.53
N GLY A 74 -17.88 15.49 -0.77
CA GLY A 74 -18.10 14.83 -2.06
C GLY A 74 -16.85 14.37 -2.82
N LEU A 75 -15.64 14.59 -2.31
CA LEU A 75 -14.42 13.94 -2.85
C LEU A 75 -14.13 12.66 -2.07
N GLU A 76 -14.82 11.58 -2.44
CA GLU A 76 -14.51 10.22 -1.96
C GLU A 76 -13.47 9.59 -2.88
N LEU A 77 -12.45 8.97 -2.29
CA LEU A 77 -11.42 8.29 -3.06
C LEU A 77 -11.88 6.85 -3.38
N VAL A 78 -12.64 6.71 -4.45
CA VAL A 78 -13.20 5.42 -4.85
C VAL A 78 -12.13 4.52 -5.48
N LEU A 79 -12.03 3.26 -5.02
CA LEU A 79 -11.17 2.23 -5.58
C LEU A 79 -11.85 1.58 -6.80
N ARG A 80 -11.28 1.75 -7.99
CA ARG A 80 -11.93 1.33 -9.25
C ARG A 80 -11.06 0.36 -10.05
N SER A 81 -11.71 -0.48 -10.85
CA SER A 81 -11.06 -1.36 -11.84
C SER A 81 -10.34 -0.58 -12.94
N ASP A 82 -10.70 0.69 -13.16
CA ASP A 82 -10.16 1.53 -14.23
C ASP A 82 -9.33 2.74 -13.74
N GLY A 83 -9.06 2.82 -12.44
CA GLY A 83 -8.31 3.92 -11.84
C GLY A 83 -8.65 4.18 -10.37
N ILE A 84 -8.49 5.43 -9.92
CA ILE A 84 -8.80 5.84 -8.55
C ILE A 84 -9.59 7.15 -8.53
N GLY A 85 -10.78 7.13 -7.93
CA GLY A 85 -11.77 8.20 -8.03
C GLY A 85 -12.05 8.55 -9.49
N ASP A 86 -11.89 9.84 -9.84
CA ASP A 86 -12.05 10.32 -11.22
C ASP A 86 -10.79 10.14 -12.09
N ALA A 87 -9.66 9.75 -11.50
CA ALA A 87 -8.40 9.56 -12.23
C ALA A 87 -8.32 8.16 -12.85
N ARG A 88 -8.37 8.06 -14.17
CA ARG A 88 -8.23 6.80 -14.93
C ARG A 88 -6.78 6.34 -15.05
N PHE A 89 -6.56 5.04 -15.23
CA PHE A 89 -5.25 4.55 -15.67
C PHE A 89 -4.85 5.15 -17.05
N GLY A 90 -3.55 5.29 -17.29
CA GLY A 90 -2.98 5.89 -18.50
C GLY A 90 -2.89 7.43 -18.49
N VAL A 91 -3.39 8.11 -17.45
CA VAL A 91 -3.32 9.58 -17.32
C VAL A 91 -2.00 10.05 -16.69
N GLU A 92 -1.72 11.35 -16.81
CA GLU A 92 -0.45 11.97 -16.39
C GLU A 92 -0.26 11.92 -14.85
N PRO A 93 0.94 11.56 -14.35
CA PRO A 93 1.17 11.32 -12.92
C PRO A 93 0.94 12.51 -11.97
N ASP A 94 1.45 13.70 -12.30
CA ASP A 94 1.38 14.83 -11.37
C ASP A 94 -0.06 15.32 -11.19
N GLY A 95 -0.92 15.18 -12.20
CA GLY A 95 -2.35 15.39 -12.11
C GLY A 95 -3.03 14.44 -11.11
N VAL A 96 -2.71 13.15 -11.14
CA VAL A 96 -3.28 12.16 -10.20
C VAL A 96 -2.78 12.39 -8.79
N ILE A 97 -1.48 12.65 -8.61
CA ILE A 97 -0.91 12.96 -7.30
C ILE A 97 -1.54 14.24 -6.73
N GLY A 98 -1.72 15.28 -7.55
CA GLY A 98 -2.40 16.50 -7.18
C GLY A 98 -3.86 16.27 -6.76
N TYR A 99 -4.58 15.43 -7.49
CA TYR A 99 -5.95 15.02 -7.18
C TYR A 99 -6.03 14.32 -5.81
N VAL A 100 -5.26 13.25 -5.60
CA VAL A 100 -5.30 12.50 -4.33
C VAL A 100 -4.79 13.34 -3.17
N LYS A 101 -3.78 14.19 -3.41
CA LYS A 101 -3.28 15.15 -2.42
C LYS A 101 -4.33 16.16 -1.97
N ALA A 102 -5.25 16.56 -2.83
CA ALA A 102 -6.34 17.47 -2.46
C ALA A 102 -7.35 16.81 -1.50
N ILE A 103 -7.43 15.47 -1.50
CA ILE A 103 -8.34 14.68 -0.66
C ILE A 103 -7.65 14.26 0.65
N LEU A 104 -6.46 13.65 0.54
CA LEU A 104 -5.78 13.00 1.67
C LEU A 104 -4.68 13.85 2.31
N GLY A 105 -4.31 14.98 1.71
CA GLY A 105 -3.13 15.74 2.08
C GLY A 105 -1.86 15.24 1.38
N ALA A 106 -0.69 15.72 1.81
CA ALA A 106 0.58 15.31 1.19
C ALA A 106 0.81 13.79 1.36
N PRO A 107 1.43 13.11 0.37
CA PRO A 107 1.85 11.73 0.55
C PRO A 107 2.89 11.65 1.67
N ASP A 108 2.85 10.57 2.44
CA ASP A 108 3.85 10.25 3.46
C ASP A 108 5.20 9.96 2.80
N ARG A 109 5.16 9.39 1.58
CA ARG A 109 6.33 9.11 0.76
C ARG A 109 6.03 9.28 -0.71
N ASP A 110 6.95 9.92 -1.42
CA ASP A 110 7.00 9.96 -2.87
C ASP A 110 8.42 9.63 -3.30
N THR A 111 8.60 8.58 -4.09
CA THR A 111 9.94 8.12 -4.48
C THR A 111 10.59 9.02 -5.53
N GLY A 112 9.81 9.87 -6.20
CA GLY A 112 10.18 10.36 -7.52
C GLY A 112 10.36 9.20 -8.52
N TRP A 113 10.98 9.48 -9.66
CA TRP A 113 11.29 8.46 -10.66
C TRP A 113 12.57 7.73 -10.30
N ILE A 114 12.45 6.41 -10.13
CA ILE A 114 13.54 5.47 -9.85
C ILE A 114 13.59 4.39 -10.93
N ASP A 115 14.63 3.56 -10.91
CA ASP A 115 14.80 2.45 -11.86
C ASP A 115 13.60 1.48 -11.80
N SER A 116 13.18 0.94 -12.95
CA SER A 116 12.08 -0.02 -13.01
C SER A 116 12.36 -1.34 -12.29
N PHE A 117 13.63 -1.66 -12.02
CA PHE A 117 14.04 -2.69 -11.07
C PHE A 117 14.35 -2.05 -9.70
N SER A 118 13.40 -2.13 -8.78
CA SER A 118 13.47 -1.42 -7.51
C SER A 118 12.89 -2.21 -6.34
N GLU A 119 12.63 -1.53 -5.23
CA GLU A 119 11.94 -2.11 -4.07
C GLU A 119 10.51 -2.62 -4.40
N PHE A 120 9.94 -2.19 -5.53
CA PHE A 120 8.63 -2.64 -6.01
C PHE A 120 8.72 -3.91 -6.87
N GLY A 121 9.92 -4.46 -7.07
CA GLY A 121 10.17 -5.57 -7.99
C GLY A 121 10.59 -5.10 -9.38
N SER A 122 10.30 -5.93 -10.38
CA SER A 122 10.53 -5.66 -11.79
C SER A 122 9.24 -5.09 -12.40
N CYS A 123 9.26 -3.80 -12.73
CA CYS A 123 8.17 -3.11 -13.39
C CYS A 123 8.45 -2.99 -14.90
N PRO A 124 7.43 -2.99 -15.77
CA PRO A 124 7.63 -2.74 -17.19
C PRO A 124 8.23 -1.34 -17.45
N GLY A 125 9.01 -1.23 -18.52
CA GLY A 125 9.62 0.04 -18.93
C GLY A 125 10.96 0.31 -18.26
N THR A 126 11.30 1.58 -18.11
CA THR A 126 12.63 2.02 -17.62
C THR A 126 12.60 2.71 -16.28
N GLU A 127 11.41 3.16 -15.85
CA GLU A 127 11.27 3.91 -14.60
C GLU A 127 9.92 3.67 -13.93
N VAL A 128 9.93 3.74 -12.60
CA VAL A 128 8.75 3.66 -11.77
C VAL A 128 8.76 4.80 -10.74
N ARG A 129 7.57 5.22 -10.32
CA ARG A 129 7.37 6.14 -9.19
C ARG A 129 6.23 5.60 -8.33
N ALA A 130 6.39 5.69 -7.02
CA ALA A 130 5.32 5.42 -6.06
C ALA A 130 5.02 6.67 -5.24
N ALA A 131 3.72 6.96 -5.06
CA ALA A 131 3.23 7.93 -4.09
C ALA A 131 2.37 7.20 -3.06
N GLU A 132 2.67 7.39 -1.78
CA GLU A 132 2.13 6.59 -0.68
C GLU A 132 1.47 7.46 0.39
N TRP A 133 0.28 7.05 0.82
CA TRP A 133 -0.47 7.57 1.96
C TRP A 133 -0.79 6.38 2.87
N ALA A 134 0.03 6.17 3.90
CA ALA A 134 -0.02 5.01 4.78
C ALA A 134 -0.12 3.68 4.00
N ASN A 135 -1.31 3.07 3.94
CA ASN A 135 -1.56 1.80 3.25
C ASN A 135 -2.08 1.97 1.82
N LEU A 136 -2.30 3.19 1.34
CA LEU A 136 -2.59 3.48 -0.06
C LEU A 136 -1.29 3.78 -0.80
N ARG A 137 -1.02 3.04 -1.88
CA ARG A 137 0.08 3.29 -2.81
C ARG A 137 -0.49 3.49 -4.20
N LEU A 138 0.01 4.51 -4.90
CA LEU A 138 -0.21 4.71 -6.34
C LEU A 138 1.11 4.46 -7.07
N LEU A 139 1.04 3.73 -8.18
CA LEU A 139 2.18 3.41 -9.03
C LEU A 139 2.06 4.08 -10.40
N PHE A 140 3.20 4.62 -10.83
CA PHE A 140 3.36 5.32 -12.09
C PHE A 140 4.58 4.80 -12.83
N GLY A 141 4.52 4.75 -14.16
CA GLY A 141 5.54 4.13 -15.00
C GLY A 141 5.52 4.69 -16.41
N ASP A 142 6.54 4.39 -17.20
CA ASP A 142 6.63 4.77 -18.62
C ASP A 142 6.10 3.69 -19.58
N GLN A 143 5.78 2.50 -19.06
CA GLN A 143 5.16 1.39 -19.80
C GLN A 143 4.19 0.60 -18.90
N SER A 144 3.02 0.28 -19.43
CA SER A 144 2.04 -0.68 -18.88
C SER A 144 1.06 -1.09 -19.99
N ASP A 145 0.06 -1.91 -19.66
CA ASP A 145 -1.05 -2.25 -20.57
C ASP A 145 -1.92 -1.03 -20.94
N PHE A 146 -1.86 0.06 -20.16
CA PHE A 146 -2.67 1.25 -20.37
C PHE A 146 -1.98 2.31 -21.25
N ASN A 147 -0.64 2.30 -21.31
CA ASN A 147 0.12 3.26 -22.12
C ASN A 147 1.59 2.86 -22.28
N THR A 148 2.25 3.39 -23.32
CA THR A 148 3.68 3.14 -23.59
C THR A 148 4.39 4.43 -24.01
N GLY A 149 5.65 4.59 -23.60
CA GLY A 149 6.52 5.69 -24.07
C GLY A 149 6.20 7.05 -23.46
N ARG A 150 5.38 7.08 -22.40
CA ARG A 150 5.12 8.26 -21.58
C ARG A 150 4.81 7.85 -20.15
N ARG A 151 5.25 8.65 -19.19
CA ARG A 151 4.91 8.50 -17.77
C ARG A 151 3.39 8.58 -17.56
N HIS A 152 2.83 7.64 -16.82
CA HIS A 152 1.40 7.57 -16.54
C HIS A 152 1.10 6.79 -15.26
N PHE A 153 -0.08 7.03 -14.69
CA PHE A 153 -0.66 6.22 -13.61
C PHE A 153 -1.14 4.88 -14.16
N TYR A 154 -0.80 3.77 -13.51
CA TYR A 154 -1.19 2.43 -14.01
C TYR A 154 -1.67 1.46 -12.95
N ALA A 155 -1.40 1.70 -11.66
CA ALA A 155 -1.88 0.82 -10.61
C ALA A 155 -2.03 1.51 -9.27
N TRP A 156 -2.89 0.95 -8.43
CA TRP A 156 -3.00 1.33 -7.03
C TRP A 156 -3.06 0.07 -6.16
N GLN A 157 -2.63 0.20 -4.91
CA GLN A 157 -2.72 -0.83 -3.88
C GLN A 157 -3.27 -0.18 -2.61
N TYR A 158 -4.21 -0.84 -1.96
CA TYR A 158 -4.75 -0.44 -0.66
C TYR A 158 -4.72 -1.60 0.32
N GLY A 159 -3.87 -1.48 1.35
CA GLY A 159 -3.56 -2.54 2.33
C GLY A 159 -2.23 -3.27 2.04
N PRO A 160 -1.84 -4.23 2.90
CA PRO A 160 -2.35 -4.48 4.24
C PRO A 160 -1.56 -3.71 5.29
N PRO A 161 -2.17 -3.35 6.42
CA PRO A 161 -1.47 -3.38 7.68
C PRO A 161 -1.77 -4.70 8.38
N VAL A 162 -0.86 -5.67 8.25
CA VAL A 162 -0.77 -6.73 9.25
C VAL A 162 -0.17 -6.07 10.51
N ASP A 163 -0.94 -6.06 11.61
CA ASP A 163 -0.61 -5.50 12.93
C ASP A 163 -0.60 -3.95 13.08
N SER A 164 -1.15 -3.18 12.12
CA SER A 164 -1.39 -1.73 12.30
C SER A 164 -2.79 -1.29 11.87
N GLU A 165 -3.18 -0.06 12.20
CA GLU A 165 -4.47 0.50 11.78
C GLU A 165 -4.46 0.81 10.28
N ILE A 166 -5.56 0.51 9.58
CA ILE A 166 -5.73 0.84 8.16
C ILE A 166 -5.86 2.35 7.97
N GLY A 167 -5.01 2.89 7.11
CA GLY A 167 -4.95 4.30 6.77
C GLY A 167 -4.67 4.51 5.29
N PRO A 168 -5.19 5.58 4.68
CA PRO A 168 -6.27 6.43 5.18
C PRO A 168 -7.58 5.64 5.29
N LEU A 169 -8.49 6.05 6.18
CA LEU A 169 -9.87 5.56 6.16
C LEU A 169 -10.63 6.21 5.00
N GLY A 170 -11.58 5.49 4.41
CA GLY A 170 -12.45 6.02 3.36
C GLY A 170 -12.31 5.35 1.99
N PRO A 171 -11.11 4.96 1.50
CA PRO A 171 -11.02 4.27 0.24
C PRO A 171 -11.81 2.96 0.25
N ALA A 172 -12.78 2.88 -0.65
CA ALA A 172 -13.64 1.72 -0.86
C ALA A 172 -14.03 1.70 -2.34
N THR A 173 -14.47 0.55 -2.84
CA THR A 173 -15.00 0.47 -4.19
C THR A 173 -16.33 1.23 -4.34
N ASP A 174 -16.82 1.44 -5.57
CA ASP A 174 -18.14 2.04 -5.82
C ASP A 174 -19.28 1.30 -5.06
N GLY A 175 -19.09 0.01 -4.80
CA GLY A 175 -20.01 -0.84 -4.06
C GLY A 175 -19.73 -0.95 -2.55
N GLY A 176 -18.77 -0.17 -2.04
CA GLY A 176 -18.42 -0.10 -0.61
C GLY A 176 -17.53 -1.24 -0.11
N ILE A 177 -16.88 -2.01 -0.99
CA ILE A 177 -15.93 -3.04 -0.58
C ILE A 177 -14.60 -2.38 -0.22
N THR A 178 -14.06 -2.73 0.95
CA THR A 178 -12.80 -2.20 1.47
C THR A 178 -12.09 -3.25 2.32
N VAL A 179 -10.90 -2.92 2.85
CA VAL A 179 -10.19 -3.80 3.79
C VAL A 179 -11.07 -4.09 5.00
N GLY A 180 -11.21 -5.36 5.36
CA GLY A 180 -12.10 -5.85 6.41
C GLY A 180 -13.54 -6.17 5.95
N SER A 181 -13.93 -5.87 4.70
CA SER A 181 -15.17 -6.41 4.13
C SER A 181 -15.12 -7.95 4.06
N THR A 182 -16.27 -8.61 4.12
CA THR A 182 -16.32 -10.08 4.03
C THR A 182 -16.47 -10.56 2.58
N VAL A 183 -16.04 -11.79 2.28
CA VAL A 183 -16.33 -12.46 0.99
C VAL A 183 -17.82 -12.43 0.66
N ARG A 184 -18.69 -12.61 1.67
CA ARG A 184 -20.14 -12.49 1.50
C ARG A 184 -20.57 -11.09 1.03
N ASP A 185 -19.93 -10.04 1.52
CA ASP A 185 -20.22 -8.67 1.09
C ASP A 185 -19.78 -8.47 -0.36
N ILE A 186 -18.60 -8.99 -0.74
CA ILE A 186 -18.09 -8.94 -2.12
C ILE A 186 -19.08 -9.60 -3.09
N VAL A 187 -19.46 -10.86 -2.83
CA VAL A 187 -20.40 -11.62 -3.69
C VAL A 187 -21.77 -10.96 -3.79
N LYS A 188 -22.21 -10.27 -2.73
CA LYS A 188 -23.48 -9.52 -2.74
C LYS A 188 -23.42 -8.30 -3.66
N VAL A 189 -22.29 -7.61 -3.69
CA VAL A 189 -22.08 -6.37 -4.45
C VAL A 189 -21.67 -6.66 -5.90
N TYR A 190 -20.83 -7.67 -6.09
CA TYR A 190 -20.28 -8.12 -7.37
C TYR A 190 -20.65 -9.60 -7.58
N PRO A 191 -21.83 -9.90 -8.14
CA PRO A 191 -22.29 -11.29 -8.31
C PRO A 191 -21.41 -12.13 -9.24
N ASP A 192 -20.68 -11.48 -10.14
CA ASP A 192 -19.79 -12.10 -11.12
C ASP A 192 -18.33 -12.16 -10.63
N VAL A 193 -18.06 -11.84 -9.36
CA VAL A 193 -16.72 -11.96 -8.77
C VAL A 193 -16.20 -13.39 -8.85
N GLU A 194 -14.94 -13.55 -9.22
CA GLU A 194 -14.24 -14.82 -9.07
C GLU A 194 -13.57 -14.86 -7.70
N ILE A 195 -13.95 -15.85 -6.88
CA ILE A 195 -13.25 -16.16 -5.63
C ILE A 195 -12.39 -17.40 -5.89
N TYR A 196 -11.11 -17.32 -5.58
CA TYR A 196 -10.16 -18.40 -5.79
C TYR A 196 -9.28 -18.61 -4.56
N ASN A 197 -8.64 -19.77 -4.51
CA ASN A 197 -7.69 -20.13 -3.47
C ASN A 197 -6.53 -20.86 -4.12
N ASP A 198 -5.45 -20.12 -4.34
CA ASP A 198 -4.26 -20.60 -5.01
C ASP A 198 -3.25 -21.19 -4.00
N GLU A 199 -2.58 -22.28 -4.38
CA GLU A 199 -1.63 -22.94 -3.48
C GLU A 199 -0.38 -22.08 -3.17
N ILE A 200 -0.06 -21.12 -4.03
CA ILE A 200 1.11 -20.23 -3.92
C ILE A 200 0.70 -18.89 -3.32
N PHE A 201 -0.35 -18.26 -3.86
CA PHE A 201 -0.77 -16.90 -3.49
C PHE A 201 -1.86 -16.85 -2.42
N GLY A 202 -2.46 -17.99 -2.08
CA GLY A 202 -3.53 -18.09 -1.10
C GLY A 202 -4.89 -17.64 -1.65
N PRO A 203 -5.85 -17.36 -0.75
CA PRO A 203 -7.20 -16.96 -1.14
C PRO A 203 -7.25 -15.52 -1.63
N GLY A 204 -8.00 -15.29 -2.70
CA GLY A 204 -8.14 -14.00 -3.35
C GLY A 204 -9.43 -13.86 -4.12
N PHE A 205 -9.63 -12.68 -4.70
CA PHE A 205 -10.75 -12.41 -5.58
C PHE A 205 -10.35 -11.55 -6.78
N GLU A 206 -11.13 -11.67 -7.85
CA GLU A 206 -11.00 -10.87 -9.06
C GLU A 206 -12.35 -10.34 -9.53
N ILE A 207 -12.39 -9.04 -9.81
CA ILE A 207 -13.52 -8.31 -10.37
C ILE A 207 -13.03 -7.64 -11.66
N GLU A 208 -13.66 -7.97 -12.78
CA GLU A 208 -13.38 -7.33 -14.09
C GLU A 208 -11.90 -7.40 -14.53
N ALA A 209 -11.14 -8.42 -14.10
CA ALA A 209 -9.73 -8.66 -14.40
C ALA A 209 -8.70 -7.63 -13.90
N THR A 210 -9.13 -6.44 -13.47
CA THR A 210 -8.21 -5.36 -13.05
C THR A 210 -8.43 -4.88 -11.63
N LEU A 211 -9.48 -5.35 -10.95
CA LEU A 211 -9.70 -5.12 -9.53
C LEU A 211 -9.57 -6.46 -8.79
N THR A 212 -8.46 -6.65 -8.10
CA THR A 212 -8.16 -7.88 -7.37
C THR A 212 -7.99 -7.61 -5.88
N GLY A 213 -7.94 -8.67 -5.09
CA GLY A 213 -7.61 -8.54 -3.68
C GLY A 213 -7.24 -9.87 -3.03
N THR A 214 -6.59 -9.76 -1.88
CA THR A 214 -6.24 -10.90 -1.04
C THR A 214 -7.24 -11.06 0.08
N LEU A 215 -7.48 -12.31 0.47
CA LEU A 215 -8.44 -12.68 1.49
C LEU A 215 -7.74 -13.37 2.66
N SER A 216 -8.37 -13.41 3.83
CA SER A 216 -7.93 -14.28 4.93
C SER A 216 -8.25 -15.76 4.66
N ASP A 217 -9.38 -16.00 4.00
CA ASP A 217 -9.93 -17.30 3.61
C ASP A 217 -10.99 -17.10 2.53
N ASP A 218 -11.34 -18.17 1.82
CA ASP A 218 -12.34 -18.20 0.76
C ASP A 218 -13.78 -18.48 1.27
N ALA A 219 -13.97 -18.60 2.58
CA ALA A 219 -15.29 -18.79 3.16
C ALA A 219 -16.07 -17.46 3.20
N PRO A 220 -17.41 -17.48 3.34
CA PRO A 220 -18.22 -16.26 3.36
C PRO A 220 -17.84 -15.24 4.46
N SER A 221 -17.16 -15.70 5.52
CA SER A 221 -16.66 -14.87 6.63
C SER A 221 -15.24 -14.33 6.40
N GLY A 222 -14.53 -14.81 5.38
CA GLY A 222 -13.18 -14.37 5.07
C GLY A 222 -13.13 -12.88 4.80
N LEU A 223 -12.06 -12.25 5.23
CA LEU A 223 -11.89 -10.80 5.22
C LEU A 223 -10.99 -10.38 4.07
N VAL A 224 -11.33 -9.26 3.42
CA VAL A 224 -10.43 -8.57 2.51
C VAL A 224 -9.23 -8.01 3.28
N LEU A 225 -8.02 -8.41 2.90
CA LEU A 225 -6.77 -7.98 3.52
C LEU A 225 -6.12 -6.83 2.76
N ALA A 226 -6.19 -6.87 1.42
CA ALA A 226 -5.74 -5.81 0.55
C ALA A 226 -6.54 -5.81 -0.76
N LEU A 227 -6.62 -4.65 -1.39
CA LEU A 227 -7.19 -4.46 -2.73
C LEU A 227 -6.11 -3.91 -3.66
N TYR A 228 -6.20 -4.27 -4.92
CA TYR A 228 -5.30 -3.84 -5.97
C TYR A 228 -6.11 -3.44 -7.20
N GLY A 229 -5.67 -2.38 -7.87
CA GLY A 229 -6.19 -1.99 -9.17
C GLY A 229 -5.07 -1.87 -10.19
N GLY A 230 -5.34 -2.29 -11.42
CA GLY A 230 -4.39 -2.24 -12.52
C GLY A 230 -3.39 -3.40 -12.48
N THR A 231 -2.17 -3.17 -12.99
CA THR A 231 -1.16 -4.22 -13.12
C THR A 231 -0.05 -4.04 -12.07
N ALA A 232 0.23 -5.08 -11.29
CA ALA A 232 1.31 -5.06 -10.30
C ALA A 232 2.69 -5.11 -10.97
N CYS A 233 3.73 -4.65 -10.25
CA CYS A 233 5.12 -4.99 -10.58
C CYS A 233 5.44 -6.40 -10.07
N GLY A 234 6.38 -7.10 -10.70
CA GLY A 234 6.80 -8.45 -10.28
C GLY A 234 6.93 -9.49 -11.38
N GLU A 235 6.93 -9.09 -12.65
CA GLU A 235 7.24 -9.96 -13.80
C GLU A 235 8.76 -10.21 -13.93
#